data_AF-A0A8U0A5F9-F1
#
_entry.id   AF-A0A8U0A5F9-F1
#
_cell.length_a   1.000
_cell.length_b   1.000
_cell.length_c   1.000
_cell.angle_alpha   90.00
_cell.angle_beta   90.00
_cell.angle_gamma   90.00
#
_symmetry.space_group_name_H-M   'P 1'
#
loop_
_entity.id
_entity.type
_entity.pdbx_description
1 polymer ?
#
loop_
_entity_poly.entity_id
_entity_poly.type
_entity_poly.pdbx_seq_one_letter_code
_entity_poly.pdbx_strand_id
1 'polypeptide(L)'
;MTTRPRLYLGRHLLSGLAAVALFVVMAAAFLSAQFPPVQGFESGSVTASIGYALFDLSGPIASEYFLVAFEVMGVLLVAALTGAVMLARRESDSDSASDVSSRDVRTDGGTASTEDRR
;
A
#
# COMPACT_ATOMS: atom_id res chain seq x y z
N MET A 1 16.99 -53.45 -13.19
CA MET A 1 17.51 -52.63 -12.08
C MET A 1 16.46 -51.60 -11.71
N THR A 2 15.81 -51.72 -10.56
CA THR A 2 14.89 -50.68 -10.07
C THR A 2 15.30 -50.30 -8.66
N THR A 3 15.91 -49.13 -8.55
CA THR A 3 16.31 -48.53 -7.27
C THR A 3 15.05 -48.27 -6.44
N ARG A 4 14.98 -48.87 -5.25
CA ARG A 4 13.87 -48.63 -4.32
C ARG A 4 13.96 -47.21 -3.75
N PRO A 5 12.88 -46.41 -3.76
CA PRO A 5 12.89 -45.08 -3.16
C PRO A 5 13.12 -45.19 -1.65
N ARG A 6 14.22 -44.58 -1.19
CA ARG A 6 14.51 -44.45 0.24
C ARG A 6 13.88 -43.16 0.72
N LEU A 7 12.91 -43.28 1.62
CA LEU A 7 12.34 -42.13 2.32
C LEU A 7 13.46 -41.46 3.12
N TYR A 8 13.74 -40.20 2.82
CA TYR A 8 14.72 -39.41 3.56
C TYR A 8 14.06 -39.03 4.89
N LEU A 9 14.36 -39.78 5.95
CA LEU A 9 13.87 -39.54 7.30
C LEU A 9 15.00 -38.81 8.04
N GLY A 10 14.81 -37.52 8.30
CA GLY A 10 15.83 -36.65 8.89
C GLY A 10 15.23 -35.45 9.61
N ARG A 11 16.06 -34.47 9.97
CA ARG A 11 15.66 -33.29 10.76
C ARG A 11 14.58 -32.43 10.10
N HIS A 12 14.38 -32.55 8.79
CA HIS A 12 13.28 -31.94 8.03
C HIS A 12 11.91 -32.57 8.33
N LEU A 13 11.83 -33.75 8.93
CA LEU A 13 10.56 -34.29 9.46
C LEU A 13 10.14 -33.58 10.75
N LEU A 14 11.06 -32.93 11.45
CA LEU A 14 10.76 -32.20 12.68
C LEU A 14 9.87 -30.99 12.41
N SER A 15 10.08 -30.29 11.29
CA SER A 15 9.19 -29.20 10.86
C SER A 15 7.82 -29.71 10.43
N GLY A 16 7.77 -30.86 9.75
CA GLY A 16 6.51 -31.54 9.43
C GLY A 16 5.73 -31.94 10.67
N LEU A 17 6.41 -32.52 11.68
CA LEU A 17 5.80 -32.86 12.96
C LEU A 17 5.32 -31.62 13.72
N ALA A 18 6.10 -30.53 13.71
CA ALA A 18 5.69 -29.26 14.30
C ALA A 18 4.43 -28.68 13.62
N ALA A 19 4.32 -28.79 12.30
CA ALA A 19 3.14 -28.36 11.56
C ALA A 19 1.91 -29.20 11.92
N VAL A 20 2.05 -30.53 12.04
CA VAL A 20 0.96 -31.42 12.48
C VAL A 20 0.55 -31.10 13.92
N ALA A 21 1.51 -30.85 14.81
CA ALA A 21 1.21 -30.46 16.18
C ALA A 21 0.44 -29.13 16.23
N LEU A 22 0.87 -28.12 15.47
CA LEU A 22 0.16 -26.84 15.36
C LEU A 22 -1.26 -27.04 14.79
N PHE A 23 -1.41 -27.88 13.76
CA PHE A 23 -2.71 -28.20 13.21
C PHE A 23 -3.66 -28.81 14.25
N VAL A 24 -3.17 -29.76 15.05
CA VAL A 24 -3.97 -30.38 16.12
C VAL A 24 -4.37 -29.35 17.17
N VAL A 25 -3.47 -28.44 17.56
CA VAL A 25 -3.80 -27.34 18.50
C VAL A 25 -4.89 -26.43 17.93
N MET A 26 -4.75 -26.01 16.68
CA MET A 26 -5.75 -25.17 16.01
C MET A 26 -7.09 -25.89 15.86
N ALA A 27 -7.08 -27.16 15.48
CA ALA A 27 -8.28 -27.98 15.35
C ALA A 27 -8.98 -28.15 16.71
N ALA A 28 -8.22 -28.41 17.78
CA ALA A 28 -8.76 -28.49 19.13
C ALA A 28 -9.37 -27.15 19.57
N ALA A 29 -8.70 -26.04 19.29
CA ALA A 29 -9.21 -24.70 19.60
C ALA A 29 -10.54 -24.41 18.87
N PHE A 30 -10.63 -24.76 17.59
CA PHE A 30 -11.83 -24.52 16.79
C PHE A 30 -13.00 -25.46 17.14
N LEU A 31 -12.73 -26.75 17.37
CA LEU A 31 -13.78 -27.69 17.80
C LEU A 31 -14.27 -27.41 19.22
N SER A 32 -13.41 -26.87 20.09
CA SER A 32 -13.79 -26.50 21.45
C SER A 32 -14.38 -25.09 21.56
N ALA A 33 -14.32 -24.30 20.48
CA ALA A 33 -14.83 -22.94 20.50
C ALA A 33 -16.36 -22.97 20.65
N GLN A 34 -16.83 -22.42 21.77
CA GLN A 34 -18.25 -22.14 21.97
C GLN A 34 -18.48 -20.67 21.70
N PHE A 35 -19.32 -20.37 20.71
CA PHE A 35 -19.78 -19.02 20.47
C PHE A 35 -21.00 -18.75 21.37
N PRO A 36 -21.04 -17.60 22.06
CA PRO A 36 -22.26 -17.12 22.68
C PRO A 36 -23.39 -16.98 21.64
N PRO A 37 -24.66 -16.85 22.07
CA PRO A 37 -25.74 -16.47 21.18
C PRO A 37 -25.34 -15.27 20.33
N VAL A 38 -25.74 -15.25 19.06
CA VAL A 38 -25.49 -14.12 18.16
C VAL A 38 -25.97 -12.83 18.81
N GLN A 39 -25.01 -12.05 19.32
CA GLN A 39 -25.26 -10.70 19.79
C GLN A 39 -25.15 -9.82 18.56
N GLY A 40 -26.29 -9.34 18.07
CA GLY A 40 -26.29 -8.23 17.13
C GLY A 40 -25.66 -7.00 17.77
N PHE A 41 -25.37 -5.97 16.98
CA PHE A 41 -25.01 -4.68 17.55
C PHE A 41 -26.13 -4.22 18.50
N GLU A 42 -25.75 -3.61 19.63
CA GLU A 42 -26.69 -2.96 20.53
C GLU A 42 -27.60 -1.99 19.75
N SER A 43 -28.77 -1.67 20.32
CA SER A 43 -29.72 -0.72 19.74
C SER A 43 -29.02 0.60 19.36
N GLY A 44 -28.67 0.76 18.08
CA GLY A 44 -27.87 1.90 17.63
C GLY A 44 -27.45 1.80 16.17
N SER A 45 -27.22 2.96 15.55
CA SER A 45 -26.66 3.02 14.20
C SER A 45 -25.15 2.78 14.24
N VAL A 46 -24.69 1.74 13.56
CA VAL A 46 -23.27 1.44 13.38
C VAL A 46 -22.58 2.61 12.69
N THR A 47 -23.18 3.15 11.64
CA THR A 47 -22.64 4.30 10.91
C THR A 47 -22.50 5.53 11.80
N ALA A 48 -23.48 5.80 12.67
CA ALA A 48 -23.38 6.92 13.61
C ALA A 48 -22.27 6.69 14.64
N SER A 49 -22.14 5.47 15.15
CA SER A 49 -21.11 5.11 16.13
C SER A 49 -19.70 5.23 15.54
N ILE A 50 -19.51 4.84 14.27
CA ILE A 50 -18.26 5.08 13.53
C ILE A 50 -17.98 6.58 13.43
N GLY A 51 -18.99 7.39 13.09
CA GLY A 51 -18.86 8.84 13.05
C GLY A 51 -18.43 9.43 14.40
N TYR A 52 -19.03 8.98 15.50
CA TYR A 52 -18.64 9.41 16.85
C TYR A 52 -17.19 9.00 17.19
N ALA A 53 -16.80 7.77 16.87
CA ALA A 53 -15.45 7.26 17.11
C ALA A 53 -14.34 8.04 16.37
N LEU A 54 -14.64 8.50 15.14
CA LEU A 54 -13.70 9.32 14.34
C LEU A 54 -13.40 10.69 14.97
N PHE A 55 -14.31 11.20 15.80
CA PHE A 55 -14.20 12.52 16.41
C PHE A 55 -14.03 12.49 17.94
N ASP A 56 -13.69 11.33 18.50
CA ASP A 56 -13.50 11.15 19.96
C ASP A 56 -14.78 11.46 20.78
N LEU A 57 -15.95 11.12 20.21
CA LEU A 57 -17.26 11.34 20.82
C LEU A 57 -17.87 10.03 21.32
N SER A 58 -18.70 10.12 22.37
CA SER A 58 -19.45 8.97 22.88
C SER A 58 -20.60 8.58 21.95
N GLY A 59 -20.59 7.34 21.47
CA GLY A 59 -21.63 6.77 20.63
C GLY A 59 -22.47 5.69 21.33
N PRO A 60 -23.58 5.25 20.69
CA PRO A 60 -24.42 4.15 21.20
C PRO A 60 -23.70 2.81 21.30
N ILE A 61 -22.66 2.61 20.48
CA ILE A 61 -21.84 1.40 20.47
C ILE A 61 -20.45 1.77 20.98
N ALA A 62 -19.95 1.02 21.97
CA ALA A 62 -18.61 1.20 22.49
C ALA A 62 -17.57 1.01 21.37
N SER A 63 -16.67 1.97 21.23
CA SER A 63 -15.65 2.00 20.17
C SER A 63 -14.35 2.61 20.69
N GLU A 64 -13.24 2.22 20.07
CA GLU A 64 -11.95 2.87 20.26
C GLU A 64 -11.92 4.23 19.54
N TYR A 65 -11.08 5.13 20.03
CA TYR A 65 -10.98 6.51 19.53
C TYR A 65 -10.04 6.58 18.32
N PHE A 66 -10.48 7.24 17.24
CA PHE A 66 -9.75 7.31 15.97
C PHE A 66 -9.38 8.74 15.53
N LEU A 67 -9.53 9.75 16.39
CA LEU A 67 -9.31 11.15 16.04
C LEU A 67 -7.91 11.43 15.46
N VAL A 68 -6.87 10.85 16.07
CA VAL A 68 -5.50 11.01 15.57
C VAL A 68 -5.34 10.42 14.17
N ALA A 69 -5.89 9.22 13.93
CA ALA A 69 -5.84 8.59 12.62
C ALA A 69 -6.62 9.39 11.57
N PHE A 70 -7.79 9.92 11.94
CA PHE A 70 -8.60 10.79 11.09
C PHE A 70 -7.82 12.03 10.65
N GLU A 71 -7.15 12.71 11.58
CA GLU A 71 -6.37 13.91 11.28
C GLU A 71 -5.13 13.60 10.41
N VAL A 72 -4.42 12.50 10.73
CA VAL A 72 -3.27 12.05 9.92
C VAL A 72 -3.70 11.74 8.49
N MET A 73 -4.84 11.09 8.28
CA MET A 73 -5.39 10.86 6.94
C MET A 73 -5.71 12.17 6.22
N GLY A 74 -6.24 13.17 6.92
CA GLY A 74 -6.46 14.51 6.37
C GLY A 74 -5.17 15.14 5.83
N VAL A 75 -4.12 15.19 6.66
CA VAL A 75 -2.81 15.71 6.26
C VAL A 75 -2.20 14.91 5.11
N LEU A 76 -2.29 13.58 5.15
CA LEU A 76 -1.80 12.71 4.08
C LEU A 76 -2.52 12.97 2.76
N LEU A 77 -3.84 13.14 2.77
CA LEU A 77 -4.62 13.44 1.58
C LEU A 77 -4.23 14.80 0.99
N VAL A 78 -4.02 15.82 1.82
CA VAL A 78 -3.54 17.14 1.37
C VAL A 78 -2.16 17.02 0.72
N ALA A 79 -1.21 16.35 1.38
CA ALA A 79 0.14 16.15 0.84
C ALA A 79 0.12 15.36 -0.48
N ALA A 80 -0.69 14.30 -0.55
CA ALA A 80 -0.85 13.50 -1.77
C ALA A 80 -1.46 14.33 -2.91
N LEU A 81 -2.47 15.15 -2.63
CA LEU A 81 -3.08 16.03 -3.62
C LEU A 81 -2.08 17.07 -4.12
N THR A 82 -1.35 17.75 -3.22
CA THR A 82 -0.31 18.71 -3.60
C THR A 82 0.79 18.05 -4.43
N GLY A 83 1.25 16.87 -4.02
CA GLY A 83 2.26 16.10 -4.76
C GLY A 83 1.75 15.69 -6.16
N ALA A 84 0.52 15.19 -6.25
CA ALA A 84 -0.10 14.82 -7.52
C ALA A 84 -0.23 16.03 -8.47
N VAL A 85 -0.65 17.20 -7.95
CA VAL A 85 -0.77 18.43 -8.73
C VAL A 85 0.60 18.93 -9.19
N MET A 86 1.61 18.93 -8.32
CA MET A 86 2.97 19.33 -8.69
C MET A 86 3.55 18.42 -9.78
N LEU A 87 3.36 17.11 -9.65
CA LEU A 87 3.82 16.12 -10.63
C LEU A 87 3.06 16.21 -11.96
N ALA A 88 1.76 16.53 -11.91
CA ALA A 88 0.93 16.67 -13.10
C ALA A 88 1.21 17.98 -13.86
N ARG A 89 1.73 19.01 -13.20
CA ARG A 89 2.08 20.28 -13.83
C ARG A 89 3.27 20.07 -14.77
N ARG A 90 3.03 20.22 -16.07
CA ARG A 90 4.11 20.32 -17.06
C ARG A 90 4.63 21.75 -17.08
N GLU A 91 5.94 21.91 -17.02
CA GLU A 91 6.56 23.20 -17.22
C GLU A 91 6.35 23.64 -18.67
N SER A 92 5.87 24.86 -18.87
CA SER A 92 5.76 25.47 -20.19
C SER A 92 7.07 26.17 -20.50
N ASP A 93 7.67 25.89 -21.66
CA ASP A 93 8.98 26.39 -22.11
C ASP A 93 9.17 27.93 -22.08
N SER A 94 8.11 28.69 -21.78
CA SER A 94 8.15 30.15 -21.71
C SER A 94 8.90 30.73 -20.50
N ASP A 95 9.09 29.97 -19.42
CA ASP A 95 9.85 30.45 -18.24
C ASP A 95 11.34 30.05 -18.25
N SER A 96 11.77 29.22 -19.21
CA SER A 96 13.19 28.90 -19.42
C SER A 96 13.82 29.67 -20.60
N ALA A 97 13.02 30.35 -21.41
CA ALA A 97 13.50 31.10 -22.57
C ALA A 97 14.00 32.53 -22.26
N SER A 98 13.70 33.08 -21.08
CA SER A 98 14.10 34.44 -20.71
C SER A 98 15.51 34.55 -20.12
N ASP A 99 16.19 33.44 -19.79
CA ASP A 99 17.56 33.46 -19.22
C ASP A 99 18.63 32.73 -20.09
N VAL A 100 18.25 32.13 -21.22
CA VAL A 100 19.20 31.42 -22.12
C VAL A 100 19.31 32.03 -23.52
N SER A 101 18.52 33.06 -23.86
CA SER A 101 18.60 33.74 -25.18
C SER A 101 19.83 34.67 -25.35
N SER A 102 20.91 34.45 -24.60
CA SER A 102 22.21 35.11 -24.83
C SER A 102 23.41 34.15 -24.86
N ARG A 103 23.18 32.83 -24.94
CA ARG A 103 24.25 31.88 -25.23
C ARG A 103 23.86 30.99 -26.40
N ASP A 104 24.37 31.37 -27.57
CA ASP A 104 24.54 30.55 -28.77
C ASP A 104 25.14 29.18 -28.39
N VAL A 105 24.31 28.19 -28.04
CA VAL A 105 24.73 26.79 -28.02
C VAL A 105 24.53 26.26 -29.44
N ARG A 106 25.52 26.53 -30.29
CA ARG A 106 25.64 25.90 -31.61
C ARG A 106 26.02 24.44 -31.41
N THR A 107 25.11 23.51 -31.67
CA THR A 107 25.44 22.10 -31.86
C THR A 107 25.99 21.92 -33.27
N ASP A 108 27.27 21.56 -33.36
CA ASP A 108 28.01 21.28 -34.60
C ASP A 108 27.47 19.99 -35.26
N GLY A 109 26.44 20.16 -36.09
CA GLY A 109 25.72 19.04 -36.69
C GLY A 109 25.17 19.36 -38.08
N GLY A 110 25.91 20.10 -38.91
CA GLY A 110 25.50 20.40 -40.28
C GLY A 110 26.69 20.46 -41.24
N THR A 111 26.91 19.40 -42.01
CA THR A 111 27.81 19.46 -43.17
C THR A 111 27.12 20.25 -44.27
N ALA A 112 27.59 21.47 -44.54
CA ALA A 112 27.21 22.21 -45.74
C ALA A 112 27.84 21.50 -46.95
N SER A 113 27.04 20.69 -47.65
CA SER A 113 27.39 20.18 -48.97
C SER A 113 27.26 21.32 -49.98
N THR A 114 28.33 22.09 -50.13
CA THR A 114 28.57 22.96 -51.28
C THR A 114 29.85 22.50 -51.95
N GLU A 115 29.72 21.50 -52.84
CA GLU A 115 30.78 21.21 -53.79
C GLU A 115 30.17 20.80 -55.14
N ASP A 116 30.28 21.73 -56.07
CA ASP A 116 30.73 21.53 -57.45
C ASP A 116 29.90 20.63 -58.38
N ARG A 117 29.09 21.25 -59.24
CA ARG A 117 28.82 20.70 -60.57
C ARG A 117 28.85 21.81 -61.62
N ARG A 118 29.92 21.73 -62.43
CA ARG A 118 30.11 22.34 -63.74
C ARG A 118 28.88 22.30 -64.63
#